data_AF-A0A959XZN2-F1
#
_entry.id   AF-A0A959XZN2-F1
#
_cell.length_a   1.000
_cell.length_b   1.000
_cell.length_c   1.000
_cell.angle_alpha   90.00
_cell.angle_beta   90.00
_cell.angle_gamma   90.00
#
_symmetry.space_group_name_H-M   'P 1'
#
loop_
_entity.id
_entity.type
_entity.pdbx_description
1 polymer ?
#
loop_
_entity_poly.entity_id
_entity_poly.type
_entity_poly.pdbx_seq_one_letter_code
_entity_poly.pdbx_strand_id
1 'polypeptide(L)'
;MKRTFIYSAIILFAAALFFTGCKPSRVWANNKKEPRQTYQETRPAPASYHYPRVALIIRPTPGFKMKQDNHGRFYHRSPQGFLYWKGYDNRFYLDRGHFSRISYDKYEYKDWKRYSKQSNNR
;
A
#
# COMPACT_ATOMS: atom_id res chain seq x y z
N MET A 1 -12.14 -21.03 -69.17
CA MET A 1 -11.90 -21.44 -67.77
C MET A 1 -10.40 -21.59 -67.48
N LYS A 2 -9.61 -20.50 -67.35
CA LYS A 2 -8.15 -20.57 -67.09
C LYS A 2 -7.59 -19.39 -66.25
N ARG A 3 -8.40 -18.72 -65.42
CA ARG A 3 -7.95 -17.54 -64.63
C ARG A 3 -8.13 -17.66 -63.12
N THR A 4 -8.77 -18.71 -62.63
CA THR A 4 -8.96 -18.96 -61.19
C THR A 4 -7.81 -19.73 -60.54
N PHE A 5 -6.92 -20.34 -61.34
CA PHE A 5 -5.82 -21.18 -60.84
C PHE A 5 -4.58 -20.40 -60.37
N ILE A 6 -4.46 -19.11 -60.75
CA ILE A 6 -3.26 -18.31 -60.46
C ILE A 6 -3.34 -17.70 -59.06
N TYR A 7 -4.54 -17.32 -58.61
CA TYR A 7 -4.73 -16.68 -57.31
C TYR A 7 -4.54 -17.64 -56.13
N SER A 8 -4.88 -18.92 -56.28
CA SER A 8 -4.68 -19.94 -55.25
C SER A 8 -3.19 -20.26 -55.01
N ALA A 9 -2.36 -20.22 -56.05
CA ALA A 9 -0.92 -20.45 -55.93
C ALA A 9 -0.20 -19.32 -55.17
N ILE A 10 -0.61 -18.07 -55.36
CA ILE A 10 0.00 -16.90 -54.70
C ILE A 10 -0.31 -16.89 -53.19
N ILE A 11 -1.53 -17.28 -52.80
CA ILE A 11 -1.94 -17.32 -51.38
C ILE A 11 -1.18 -18.41 -50.62
N LEU A 12 -0.93 -19.58 -51.24
CA LEU A 12 -0.16 -20.65 -50.62
C LEU A 12 1.33 -20.29 -50.46
N PHE A 13 1.90 -19.56 -51.42
CA PHE A 13 3.30 -19.13 -51.32
C PHE A 13 3.53 -18.09 -50.20
N ALA A 14 2.55 -17.19 -49.98
CA ALA A 14 2.61 -16.22 -48.89
C ALA A 14 2.54 -16.89 -47.50
N ALA A 15 1.73 -17.95 -47.33
CA ALA A 15 1.62 -18.66 -46.07
C ALA A 15 2.92 -19.43 -45.68
N ALA A 16 3.66 -19.95 -46.66
CA ALA A 16 4.90 -20.69 -46.41
C ALA A 16 6.05 -19.79 -45.88
N LEU A 17 6.04 -18.49 -46.19
CA LEU A 17 7.06 -17.54 -45.72
C LEU A 17 6.88 -17.13 -44.25
N PHE A 18 5.69 -17.29 -43.67
CA PHE A 18 5.45 -16.96 -42.26
C PHE A 18 5.91 -18.08 -41.30
N PHE A 19 6.01 -19.33 -41.74
CA PHE A 19 6.39 -20.45 -40.86
C PHE A 19 7.89 -20.76 -40.82
N THR A 20 8.72 -20.13 -41.65
CA THR A 20 10.19 -20.34 -41.63
C THR A 20 10.94 -19.32 -40.76
N GLY A 21 10.24 -18.37 -40.14
CA GLY A 21 10.82 -17.23 -39.41
C GLY A 21 11.13 -17.43 -37.91
N CYS A 22 10.89 -18.59 -37.32
CA CYS A 22 11.13 -18.81 -35.89
C CYS A 22 12.17 -19.92 -35.65
N LYS A 23 13.42 -19.69 -36.04
CA LYS A 23 14.54 -20.40 -35.42
C LYS A 23 14.73 -19.82 -34.01
N PRO A 24 14.68 -20.63 -32.93
CA PRO A 24 15.13 -20.13 -31.64
C PRO A 24 16.62 -19.83 -31.77
N SER A 25 17.01 -18.56 -31.58
CA SER A 25 18.41 -18.22 -31.32
C SER A 25 18.78 -18.90 -30.00
N ARG A 26 19.28 -20.14 -30.05
CA ARG A 26 20.01 -20.72 -28.93
C ARG A 26 21.32 -19.95 -28.82
N VAL A 27 21.24 -18.78 -28.18
CA VAL A 27 22.39 -18.12 -27.58
C VAL A 27 22.83 -19.06 -26.46
N TRP A 28 23.87 -19.83 -26.73
CA TRP A 28 24.58 -20.55 -25.69
C TRP A 28 25.20 -19.49 -24.80
N ALA A 29 24.57 -19.25 -23.64
CA ALA A 29 25.16 -18.45 -22.58
C ALA A 29 26.44 -19.17 -22.12
N ASN A 30 27.58 -18.80 -22.70
CA ASN A 30 28.87 -19.16 -22.17
C ASN A 30 28.97 -18.54 -20.78
N ASN A 31 28.95 -19.40 -19.75
CA ASN A 31 29.28 -19.06 -18.37
C ASN A 31 30.76 -18.65 -18.29
N LYS A 32 31.07 -17.42 -18.70
CA LYS A 32 32.28 -16.73 -18.27
C LYS A 32 31.82 -15.55 -17.41
N LYS A 33 31.96 -15.71 -16.09
CA LYS A 33 31.70 -14.66 -15.12
C LYS A 33 32.76 -13.57 -15.30
N GLU A 34 32.47 -12.58 -16.13
CA GLU A 34 33.18 -11.31 -16.04
C GLU A 34 32.80 -10.66 -14.71
N PRO A 35 33.77 -10.12 -13.94
CA PRO A 35 33.48 -9.42 -12.71
C PRO A 35 32.70 -8.15 -13.07
N ARG A 36 31.39 -8.20 -12.87
CA ARG A 36 30.49 -7.06 -12.99
C ARG A 36 30.96 -6.00 -12.00
N GLN A 37 31.59 -4.92 -12.49
CA GLN A 37 31.88 -3.75 -11.68
C GLN A 37 30.54 -3.13 -11.28
N THR A 38 30.06 -3.50 -10.09
CA THR A 38 28.90 -2.88 -9.46
C THR A 38 29.31 -1.49 -9.02
N TYR A 39 29.03 -0.49 -9.86
CA TYR A 39 28.93 0.88 -9.39
C TYR A 39 27.82 0.90 -8.33
N GLN A 40 28.21 0.94 -7.05
CA GLN A 40 27.29 1.21 -5.96
C GLN A 40 26.87 2.68 -6.07
N GLU A 41 25.79 2.92 -6.83
CA GLU A 41 25.06 4.17 -6.75
C GLU A 41 24.61 4.33 -5.30
N THR A 42 25.25 5.25 -4.58
CA THR A 42 24.94 5.53 -3.18
C THR A 42 23.59 6.23 -3.17
N ARG A 43 22.51 5.44 -3.03
CA ARG A 43 21.18 6.01 -2.85
C ARG A 43 21.23 6.92 -1.61
N PRO A 44 20.73 8.16 -1.69
CA PRO A 44 20.62 9.00 -0.51
C PRO A 44 19.83 8.22 0.55
N ALA A 45 20.30 8.27 1.79
CA ALA A 45 19.61 7.63 2.91
C ALA A 45 18.14 8.09 2.90
N PRO A 46 17.16 7.18 3.08
CA PRO A 46 15.76 7.56 3.08
C PRO A 46 15.55 8.65 4.13
N ALA A 47 14.88 9.74 3.74
CA ALA A 47 14.52 10.81 4.67
C ALA A 47 13.82 10.19 5.89
N SER A 48 14.42 10.36 7.07
CA SER A 48 13.86 9.86 8.31
C SER A 48 12.64 10.71 8.69
N TYR A 49 11.46 10.31 8.23
CA TYR A 49 10.20 10.92 8.65
C TYR A 49 9.99 10.63 10.15
N HIS A 50 10.25 11.64 10.99
CA HIS A 50 10.01 11.54 12.43
C HIS A 50 8.51 11.74 12.70
N TYR A 51 7.79 10.63 12.85
CA TYR A 51 6.37 10.67 13.22
C TYR A 51 6.23 10.90 14.73
N PRO A 52 5.42 11.87 15.18
CA PRO A 52 5.20 12.11 16.60
C PRO A 52 4.60 10.85 17.25
N ARG A 53 5.08 10.52 18.45
CA ARG A 53 4.55 9.42 19.24
C ARG A 53 3.30 9.89 19.96
N VAL A 54 2.16 9.25 19.68
CA VAL A 54 0.85 9.64 20.20
C VAL A 54 0.16 8.42 20.76
N ALA A 55 -0.44 8.58 21.95
CA ALA A 55 -1.21 7.50 22.56
C ALA A 55 -2.46 7.19 21.72
N LEU A 56 -2.69 5.93 21.37
CA LEU A 56 -3.88 5.48 20.65
C LEU A 56 -5.09 5.41 21.57
N ILE A 57 -4.87 5.21 22.86
CA ILE A 57 -5.92 5.10 23.88
C ILE A 57 -5.58 6.05 25.01
N ILE A 58 -6.54 6.90 25.37
CA ILE A 58 -6.40 7.81 26.51
C ILE A 58 -7.53 7.55 27.51
N ARG A 59 -7.26 7.87 28.78
CA ARG A 59 -8.25 7.83 29.86
C ARG A 59 -8.62 9.26 30.25
N PRO A 60 -9.91 9.53 30.50
CA PRO A 60 -10.32 10.83 30.98
C PRO A 60 -9.73 11.07 32.37
N THR A 61 -9.16 12.25 32.58
CA THR A 61 -8.66 12.73 33.87
C THR A 61 -9.59 13.82 34.43
N PRO A 62 -9.48 14.22 35.70
CA PRO A 62 -10.21 15.37 36.20
C PRO A 62 -9.95 16.61 35.34
N GLY A 63 -11.02 17.31 34.93
CA GLY A 63 -10.94 18.43 33.99
C GLY A 63 -10.91 18.05 32.51
N PHE A 64 -11.01 16.76 32.17
CA PHE A 64 -11.05 16.29 30.79
C PHE A 64 -12.29 16.81 30.05
N LYS A 65 -12.07 17.57 28.99
CA LYS A 65 -13.13 18.15 28.16
C LYS A 65 -13.46 17.21 27.01
N MET A 66 -14.73 16.82 26.90
CA MET A 66 -15.27 16.10 25.75
C MET A 66 -16.40 16.91 25.11
N LYS A 67 -16.63 16.66 23.83
CA LYS A 67 -17.71 17.25 23.05
C LYS A 67 -18.61 16.13 22.53
N GLN A 68 -19.85 16.47 22.20
CA GLN A 68 -20.78 15.56 21.56
C GLN A 68 -20.91 15.92 20.08
N ASP A 69 -20.93 14.93 19.20
CA ASP A 69 -21.24 15.13 17.78
C ASP A 69 -22.76 15.16 17.55
N ASN A 70 -23.19 15.49 16.33
CA ASN A 70 -24.60 15.55 15.96
C ASN A 70 -25.33 14.20 16.05
N HIS A 71 -24.59 13.09 16.16
CA HIS A 71 -25.11 11.74 16.29
C HIS A 71 -25.13 11.27 17.76
N GLY A 72 -24.84 12.17 18.71
CA GLY A 72 -24.87 11.86 20.13
C GLY A 72 -23.60 11.17 20.66
N ARG A 73 -22.58 10.96 19.83
CA ARG A 73 -21.31 10.31 20.23
C ARG A 73 -20.38 11.33 20.88
N PHE A 74 -19.69 10.89 21.91
CA PHE A 74 -18.72 11.73 22.60
C PHE A 74 -17.33 11.58 21.99
N TYR A 75 -16.63 12.70 21.85
CA TYR A 75 -15.26 12.73 21.39
C TYR A 75 -14.44 13.75 22.19
N HIS A 76 -13.13 13.54 22.19
CA HIS A 76 -12.14 14.46 22.69
C HIS A 76 -11.23 14.89 21.53
N ARG A 77 -10.84 16.16 21.51
CA ARG A 77 -9.85 16.65 20.54
C ARG A 77 -8.65 17.16 21.30
N SER A 78 -7.48 16.58 21.03
CA SER A 78 -6.25 17.00 21.66
C SER A 78 -5.82 18.39 21.17
N PRO A 79 -4.97 19.11 21.93
CA PRO A 79 -4.41 20.40 21.48
C PRO A 79 -3.68 20.32 20.13
N GLN A 80 -3.09 19.16 19.82
CA GLN A 80 -2.40 18.87 18.56
C GLN A 80 -3.37 18.52 17.42
N GLY A 81 -4.68 18.52 17.69
CA GLY A 81 -5.72 18.31 16.70
C GLY A 81 -6.11 16.85 16.47
N PHE A 82 -5.61 15.90 17.27
CA PHE A 82 -5.99 14.49 17.18
C PHE A 82 -7.39 14.27 17.75
N LEU A 83 -8.21 13.53 17.01
CA LEU A 83 -9.57 13.18 17.42
C LEU A 83 -9.60 11.82 18.11
N TYR A 84 -10.26 11.75 19.25
CA TYR A 84 -10.47 10.53 20.01
C TYR A 84 -11.96 10.31 20.27
N TRP A 85 -12.45 9.11 20.00
CA TRP A 85 -13.84 8.73 20.22
C TRP A 85 -14.02 8.00 21.54
N LYS A 86 -15.05 8.36 22.29
CA LYS A 86 -15.40 7.68 23.54
C LYS A 86 -15.86 6.25 23.22
N GLY A 87 -15.25 5.27 23.86
CA GLY A 87 -15.74 3.89 23.91
C GLY A 87 -16.61 3.63 25.13
N TYR A 88 -17.18 2.43 25.19
CA TYR A 88 -18.08 2.01 26.28
C TYR A 88 -17.37 1.85 27.62
N ASP A 89 -16.07 1.59 27.62
CA ASP A 89 -15.25 1.35 28.80
C ASP A 89 -14.63 2.63 29.37
N ASN A 90 -15.25 3.78 29.10
CA ASN A 90 -14.82 5.10 29.52
C ASN A 90 -13.38 5.45 29.07
N ARG A 91 -12.85 4.75 28.06
CA ARG A 91 -11.61 5.08 27.37
C ARG A 91 -11.92 5.82 26.07
N PHE A 92 -10.94 6.55 25.57
CA PHE A 92 -11.03 7.33 24.35
C PHE A 92 -10.02 6.80 23.34
N TYR A 93 -10.50 6.44 22.15
CA TYR A 93 -9.75 5.75 21.12
C TYR A 93 -9.45 6.70 19.96
N LEU A 94 -8.20 6.76 19.54
CA LEU A 94 -7.78 7.62 18.43
C LEU A 94 -8.57 7.28 17.15
N ASP A 95 -9.01 8.30 16.43
CA ASP A 95 -9.65 8.14 15.13
C ASP A 95 -8.65 7.53 14.13
N ARG A 96 -9.10 6.51 13.40
CA ARG A 96 -8.26 5.75 12.46
C ARG A 96 -7.63 6.65 11.39
N GLY A 97 -8.25 7.77 11.04
CA GLY A 97 -7.73 8.73 10.06
C GLY A 97 -6.40 9.38 10.45
N HIS A 98 -6.01 9.32 11.73
CA HIS A 98 -4.73 9.87 12.19
C HIS A 98 -3.55 8.89 12.12
N PHE A 99 -3.78 7.61 11.81
CA PHE A 99 -2.76 6.56 11.95
C PHE A 99 -1.57 6.75 11.01
N SER A 100 -1.77 7.36 9.84
CA SER A 100 -0.69 7.66 8.89
C SER A 100 0.23 8.78 9.33
N ARG A 101 -0.10 9.49 10.42
CA ARG A 101 0.61 10.71 10.86
C ARG A 101 1.31 10.54 12.20
N ILE A 102 1.29 9.34 12.77
CA ILE A 102 1.81 9.09 14.12
C ILE A 102 2.63 7.79 14.16
N SER A 103 3.51 7.70 15.14
CA SER A 103 4.15 6.45 15.53
C SER A 103 3.43 5.88 16.76
N TYR A 104 3.26 4.56 16.80
CA TYR A 104 2.59 3.86 17.89
C TYR A 104 3.23 2.49 18.11
N ASP A 105 3.04 1.95 19.31
CA ASP A 105 3.54 0.61 19.64
C ASP A 105 2.61 -0.50 19.14
N LYS A 106 3.19 -1.68 18.87
CA LYS A 106 2.44 -2.85 18.38
C LYS A 106 1.41 -3.35 19.39
N TYR A 107 1.72 -3.32 20.69
CA TYR A 107 0.78 -3.76 21.72
C TYR A 107 -0.35 -2.75 21.89
N GLU A 108 -0.02 -1.47 21.84
CA GLU A 108 -0.99 -0.39 21.89
C GLU A 108 -1.98 -0.46 20.70
N TYR A 109 -1.48 -0.73 19.49
CA TYR A 109 -2.32 -0.96 18.33
C TYR A 109 -3.23 -2.17 18.48
N LYS A 110 -2.73 -3.27 19.07
CA LYS A 110 -3.54 -4.46 19.34
C LYS A 110 -4.69 -4.15 20.30
N ASP A 111 -4.41 -3.43 21.39
CA ASP A 111 -5.45 -3.03 22.36
C ASP A 111 -6.47 -2.11 21.70
N TRP A 112 -6.00 -1.10 20.95
CA TRP A 112 -6.87 -0.20 20.22
C TRP A 112 -7.74 -0.97 19.22
N LYS A 113 -7.17 -1.86 18.42
CA LYS A 113 -7.89 -2.64 17.40
C LYS A 113 -8.97 -3.54 18.00
N ARG A 114 -8.75 -4.01 19.23
CA ARG A 114 -9.70 -4.87 19.94
C ARG A 114 -10.96 -4.12 20.35
N TYR A 115 -10.81 -2.88 20.83
CA TYR A 115 -11.90 -2.13 21.46
C TYR A 115 -12.42 -0.94 20.64
N SER A 116 -11.67 -0.43 19.67
CA SER A 116 -12.04 0.75 18.87
C SER A 116 -13.18 0.52 17.88
N LYS A 117 -13.50 -0.74 17.54
CA LYS A 117 -14.60 -1.08 16.62
C LYS A 117 -15.94 -0.49 17.07
N GLN A 118 -16.14 -0.39 18.37
CA GLN A 118 -17.36 0.11 18.97
C GLN A 118 -17.43 1.65 18.97
N SER A 119 -16.29 2.34 19.04
CA SER A 119 -16.23 3.81 19.04
C SER A 119 -16.19 4.39 17.62
N ASN A 120 -15.59 3.66 16.67
CA ASN A 120 -15.26 4.14 15.33
C ASN A 120 -16.20 3.61 14.24
N ASN A 121 -17.33 3.01 14.59
CA ASN A 121 -18.38 2.70 13.61
C ASN A 121 -18.87 4.01 12.97
N ARG A 122 -18.33 4.28 11.78
CA ARG A 122 -18.85 5.18 10.75
C ARG A 122 -19.45 4.32 9.66
#